data_AF-A0AAJ4UVI4-F1
#
_entry.id   AF-A0AAJ4UVI4-F1
#
_cell.length_a   1.000
_cell.length_b   1.000
_cell.length_c   1.000
_cell.angle_alpha   90.00
_cell.angle_beta   90.00
_cell.angle_gamma   90.00
#
_symmetry.space_group_name_H-M   'P 1'
#
loop_
_entity.id
_entity.type
_entity.pdbx_description
1 polymer ?
#
loop_
_entity_poly.entity_id
_entity_poly.type
_entity_poly.pdbx_seq_one_letter_code
_entity_poly.pdbx_strand_id
1 'polypeptide(L)'
;MVRRYEWVVYGLLTATALLGVVLWGRLPDSMAIHFSGGGTPNTFVPKPVGVVLAPAIGIGAVVIMQHGPSGLSRSYESPAMKRASALFAGSVVALAQLYVYAWNLGYRYPTWMLLTPVFAGAVVLIAYRWRTEGMT
;
A
#
# COMPACT_ATOMS: atom_id res chain seq x y z
N MET A 1 -21.82 6.36 -5.37
CA MET A 1 -21.14 6.34 -6.68
C MET A 1 -19.64 6.32 -6.45
N VAL A 2 -18.96 5.25 -6.90
CA VAL A 2 -17.50 5.11 -6.79
C VAL A 2 -16.84 6.04 -7.81
N ARG A 3 -15.92 6.90 -7.38
CA ARG A 3 -15.28 7.92 -8.22
C ARG A 3 -14.07 7.34 -8.95
N ARG A 4 -13.69 7.92 -10.11
CA ARG A 4 -12.61 7.42 -10.98
C ARG A 4 -11.28 7.10 -10.27
N TYR A 5 -10.92 7.82 -9.20
CA TYR A 5 -9.68 7.57 -8.45
C TYR A 5 -9.78 6.36 -7.49
N GLU A 6 -10.97 6.05 -6.97
CA GLU A 6 -11.18 4.90 -6.09
C GLU A 6 -10.96 3.62 -6.87
N TRP A 7 -11.43 3.59 -8.13
CA TRP A 7 -11.15 2.52 -9.07
C TRP A 7 -9.66 2.31 -9.35
N VAL A 8 -8.86 3.38 -9.35
CA VAL A 8 -7.41 3.25 -9.51
C VAL A 8 -6.80 2.53 -8.32
N VAL A 9 -7.15 2.93 -7.09
CA VAL A 9 -6.59 2.33 -5.88
C VAL A 9 -7.08 0.90 -5.68
N TYR A 10 -8.39 0.67 -5.80
CA TYR A 10 -8.95 -0.67 -5.70
C TYR A 10 -8.43 -1.57 -6.81
N GLY A 11 -8.40 -1.08 -8.04
CA GLY A 11 -7.82 -1.81 -9.17
C GLY A 11 -6.37 -2.18 -8.94
N LEU A 12 -5.55 -1.27 -8.40
CA LEU A 12 -4.15 -1.53 -8.09
C LEU A 12 -3.99 -2.62 -7.01
N LEU A 13 -4.75 -2.53 -5.91
CA LEU A 13 -4.69 -3.51 -4.82
C LEU A 13 -5.26 -4.87 -5.23
N THR A 14 -6.35 -4.89 -5.98
CA THR A 14 -6.88 -6.13 -6.56
C THR A 14 -5.89 -6.73 -7.55
N ALA A 15 -5.24 -5.92 -8.38
CA ALA A 15 -4.23 -6.38 -9.33
C ALA A 15 -3.03 -7.03 -8.62
N THR A 16 -2.57 -6.51 -7.48
CA THR A 16 -1.49 -7.16 -6.72
C THR A 16 -1.93 -8.48 -6.08
N ALA A 17 -3.18 -8.62 -5.64
CA ALA A 17 -3.71 -9.91 -5.20
C ALA A 17 -3.78 -10.93 -6.36
N LEU A 18 -4.33 -10.51 -7.51
CA LEU A 18 -4.41 -11.34 -8.72
C LEU A 18 -3.03 -11.75 -9.24
N LEU A 19 -2.04 -10.85 -9.14
CA LEU A 19 -0.66 -11.17 -9.48
C LEU A 19 -0.11 -12.29 -8.59
N GLY A 20 -0.44 -12.31 -7.30
CA GLY A 20 -0.07 -13.42 -6.41
C GLY A 20 -0.69 -14.76 -6.83
N VAL A 21 -1.92 -14.75 -7.35
CA VAL A 21 -2.57 -15.94 -7.94
C VAL A 21 -1.85 -16.39 -9.21
N VAL A 22 -1.50 -15.45 -10.10
CA VAL A 22 -0.72 -15.75 -11.31
C VAL A 22 0.66 -16.33 -10.98
N LEU A 23 1.27 -15.84 -9.89
CA LEU A 23 2.59 -16.29 -9.41
C LEU A 23 2.53 -17.50 -8.48
N TRP A 24 1.35 -18.05 -8.19
CA TRP A 24 1.13 -19.01 -7.11
C TRP A 24 2.06 -20.23 -7.16
N GLY A 25 2.28 -20.79 -8.35
CA GLY A 25 3.15 -21.95 -8.55
C GLY A 25 4.65 -21.67 -8.36
N ARG A 26 5.06 -20.40 -8.29
CA ARG A 26 6.45 -19.97 -8.08
C ARG A 26 6.70 -19.43 -6.68
N LEU A 27 5.65 -19.08 -5.95
CA LEU A 27 5.77 -18.57 -4.59
C LEU A 27 5.99 -19.73 -3.59
N PRO A 28 6.83 -19.54 -2.56
CA PRO A 28 7.09 -20.54 -1.53
C PRO A 28 5.88 -20.70 -0.59
N ASP A 29 5.73 -21.85 0.04
CA ASP A 29 4.63 -22.13 0.98
C ASP A 29 4.70 -21.26 2.24
N SER A 30 5.91 -20.86 2.64
CA SER A 30 6.17 -19.90 3.70
C SER A 30 6.71 -18.61 3.09
N MET A 31 5.94 -17.52 3.19
CA MET A 31 6.27 -16.23 2.61
C MET A 31 6.74 -15.23 3.66
N ALA A 32 7.88 -14.59 3.42
CA ALA A 32 8.31 -13.42 4.19
C ALA A 32 7.39 -12.23 3.90
N ILE A 33 6.88 -11.57 4.93
CA ILE A 33 5.96 -10.42 4.78
C ILE A 33 6.39 -9.17 5.55
N HIS A 34 7.34 -9.29 6.47
CA HIS A 34 7.88 -8.17 7.24
C HIS A 34 9.40 -8.26 7.29
N PHE A 35 10.04 -7.09 7.27
CA PHE A 35 11.48 -6.93 7.15
C PHE A 35 11.96 -5.98 8.25
N SER A 36 13.10 -6.30 8.88
CA SER A 36 13.76 -5.39 9.81
C SER A 36 14.29 -4.14 9.09
N GLY A 37 14.74 -3.14 9.84
CA GLY A 37 15.41 -1.96 9.26
C GLY A 37 16.66 -2.31 8.44
N GLY A 38 17.30 -3.45 8.71
CA GLY A 38 18.41 -3.98 7.91
C GLY A 38 17.99 -4.77 6.67
N GLY A 39 16.69 -4.87 6.37
CA GLY A 39 16.15 -5.63 5.23
C GLY A 39 16.09 -7.15 5.45
N THR A 40 16.39 -7.64 6.65
CA THR A 40 16.28 -9.07 6.97
C THR A 40 14.82 -9.43 7.25
N PRO A 41 14.27 -10.49 6.63
CA PRO A 41 12.91 -10.93 6.91
C PRO A 41 12.81 -11.43 8.35
N ASN A 42 11.79 -10.97 9.08
CA ASN A 42 11.59 -11.33 10.49
C ASN A 42 10.17 -11.80 10.79
N THR A 43 9.29 -11.91 9.78
CA THR A 43 7.96 -12.51 9.92
C THR A 43 7.61 -13.28 8.65
N PHE A 44 7.12 -14.50 8.84
CA PHE A 44 6.71 -15.40 7.78
C PHE A 44 5.27 -15.87 8.01
N VAL A 45 4.53 -16.07 6.92
CA VAL A 45 3.15 -16.54 6.95
C VAL A 45 2.91 -17.57 5.85
N PRO A 46 1.84 -18.39 5.95
CA PRO A 46 1.43 -19.27 4.85
C PRO A 46 1.14 -18.49 3.56
N LYS A 47 1.47 -19.07 2.41
CA LYS A 47 1.28 -18.49 1.06
C LYS A 47 -0.10 -17.83 0.84
N PRO A 48 -1.24 -18.44 1.20
CA PRO A 48 -2.54 -17.77 1.03
C PRO A 48 -2.64 -16.46 1.80
N VAL A 49 -2.09 -16.42 3.02
CA VAL A 49 -2.05 -15.22 3.85
C VAL A 49 -1.10 -14.19 3.22
N GLY A 50 0.09 -14.61 2.78
CA GLY A 50 1.06 -13.72 2.14
C GLY A 50 0.57 -13.06 0.85
N VAL A 51 -0.32 -13.73 0.10
CA VAL A 51 -0.91 -13.20 -1.14
C VAL A 51 -2.07 -12.24 -0.88
N VAL A 52 -2.91 -12.51 0.12
CA VAL A 52 -4.19 -11.80 0.30
C VAL A 52 -4.15 -10.70 1.36
N LEU A 53 -3.34 -10.87 2.41
CA LEU A 53 -3.44 -10.05 3.62
C LEU A 53 -3.22 -8.56 3.37
N ALA A 54 -2.09 -8.17 2.76
CA ALA A 54 -1.79 -6.76 2.56
C ALA A 54 -2.76 -6.08 1.57
N PRO A 55 -3.12 -6.68 0.41
CA PRO A 55 -4.17 -6.14 -0.45
C PRO A 55 -5.51 -5.96 0.26
N ALA A 56 -5.93 -6.94 1.06
CA ALA A 56 -7.19 -6.86 1.82
C ALA A 56 -7.17 -5.75 2.87
N ILE A 57 -6.07 -5.62 3.63
CA ILE A 57 -5.87 -4.51 4.58
C ILE A 57 -5.87 -3.17 3.85
N GLY A 58 -5.19 -3.06 2.71
CA GLY A 58 -5.15 -1.84 1.90
C GLY A 58 -6.54 -1.43 1.42
N ILE A 59 -7.33 -2.37 0.90
CA ILE A 59 -8.70 -2.11 0.47
C ILE A 59 -9.55 -1.65 1.65
N GLY A 60 -9.49 -2.37 2.78
CA GLY A 60 -10.21 -2.03 3.99
C GLY A 60 -9.85 -0.64 4.52
N ALA A 61 -8.55 -0.32 4.57
CA ALA A 61 -8.06 0.99 4.99
C ALA A 61 -8.60 2.10 4.08
N VAL A 62 -8.54 1.93 2.76
CA VAL A 62 -9.06 2.92 1.80
C VAL A 62 -10.57 3.09 1.93
N VAL A 63 -11.32 2.00 2.13
CA VAL A 63 -12.77 2.06 2.40
C VAL A 63 -13.06 2.82 3.68
N ILE A 64 -12.35 2.54 4.78
CA ILE A 64 -12.52 3.26 6.05
C ILE A 64 -12.16 4.74 5.87
N MET A 65 -11.07 5.04 5.18
CA MET A 65 -10.69 6.44 4.90
C MET A 65 -11.80 7.14 4.13
N GLN A 66 -12.33 6.55 3.06
CA GLN A 66 -13.29 7.20 2.16
C GLN A 66 -14.74 7.22 2.65
N HIS A 67 -15.17 6.18 3.33
CA HIS A 67 -16.57 5.93 3.67
C HIS A 67 -16.80 5.72 5.17
N GLY A 68 -15.74 5.69 5.98
CA GLY A 68 -15.84 5.57 7.42
C GLY A 68 -16.46 6.80 8.07
N PRO A 69 -16.93 6.66 9.33
CA PRO A 69 -17.52 7.74 10.10
C PRO A 69 -16.54 8.91 10.26
N SER A 70 -17.07 10.14 10.24
CA SER A 70 -16.29 11.38 10.32
C SER A 70 -15.38 11.47 11.54
N GLY A 71 -15.72 10.77 12.63
CA GLY A 71 -14.87 10.64 13.82
C GLY A 71 -13.53 9.93 13.58
N LEU A 72 -13.45 9.04 12.59
CA LEU A 72 -12.22 8.34 12.20
C LEU A 72 -11.42 9.08 11.12
N SER A 73 -12.08 9.97 10.37
CA SER A 73 -11.48 10.70 9.26
C SER A 73 -11.19 12.18 9.58
N ARG A 74 -11.24 12.57 10.87
CA ARG A 74 -11.05 13.98 11.32
C ARG A 74 -9.75 14.63 10.82
N SER A 75 -8.78 13.84 10.39
CA SER A 75 -7.50 14.32 9.86
C SER A 75 -7.56 14.86 8.42
N TYR A 76 -8.70 14.73 7.71
CA TYR A 76 -8.83 15.22 6.34
C TYR A 76 -9.81 16.39 6.26
N GLU A 77 -9.28 17.61 6.36
CA GLU A 77 -10.09 18.83 6.28
C GLU A 77 -10.67 19.07 4.88
N SER A 78 -9.96 18.63 3.83
CA SER A 78 -10.41 18.78 2.45
C SER A 78 -10.73 17.43 1.74
N PRO A 79 -11.79 17.36 0.92
CA PRO A 79 -12.09 16.20 0.09
C PRO A 79 -10.99 15.85 -0.92
N ALA A 80 -10.07 16.78 -1.21
CA ALA A 80 -8.93 16.53 -2.08
C ALA A 80 -7.80 15.83 -1.32
N MET A 81 -7.48 16.28 -0.11
CA MET A 81 -6.49 15.64 0.75
C MET A 81 -6.87 14.20 1.07
N LYS A 82 -8.14 13.97 1.39
CA LYS A 82 -8.71 12.63 1.63
C LYS A 82 -8.40 11.65 0.48
N ARG A 83 -8.49 12.12 -0.78
CA ARG A 83 -8.21 11.32 -1.98
C ARG A 83 -6.73 11.10 -2.19
N ALA A 84 -5.94 12.17 -2.05
CA ALA A 84 -4.49 12.11 -2.21
C ALA A 84 -3.88 11.13 -1.19
N SER A 85 -4.33 11.18 0.07
CA SER A 85 -3.89 10.25 1.11
C SER A 85 -4.34 8.81 0.86
N ALA A 86 -5.56 8.59 0.38
CA ALA A 86 -6.02 7.24 0.01
C ALA A 86 -5.23 6.65 -1.16
N LEU A 87 -4.95 7.47 -2.20
CA LEU A 87 -4.08 7.09 -3.32
C LEU A 87 -2.68 6.75 -2.85
N PHE A 88 -2.09 7.59 -2.00
CA PHE A 88 -0.78 7.37 -1.42
C PHE A 88 -0.75 6.06 -0.61
N ALA A 89 -1.65 5.89 0.37
CA ALA A 89 -1.69 4.71 1.22
C ALA A 89 -1.87 3.42 0.40
N GLY A 90 -2.83 3.41 -0.54
CA GLY A 90 -3.05 2.26 -1.41
C GLY A 90 -1.85 1.94 -2.30
N SER A 91 -1.16 2.96 -2.81
CA SER A 91 0.06 2.78 -3.62
C SER A 91 1.22 2.23 -2.80
N VAL A 92 1.40 2.70 -1.55
CA VAL A 92 2.42 2.18 -0.62
C VAL A 92 2.18 0.70 -0.33
N VAL A 93 0.92 0.32 -0.04
CA VAL A 93 0.57 -1.08 0.21
C VAL A 93 0.80 -1.94 -1.04
N ALA A 94 0.40 -1.47 -2.22
CA ALA A 94 0.62 -2.20 -3.46
C ALA A 94 2.13 -2.39 -3.75
N LEU A 95 2.93 -1.34 -3.56
CA LEU A 95 4.37 -1.40 -3.75
C LEU A 95 5.03 -2.36 -2.75
N ALA A 96 4.62 -2.32 -1.48
CA ALA A 96 5.09 -3.25 -0.46
C ALA A 96 4.74 -4.70 -0.84
N GLN A 97 3.54 -4.95 -1.37
CA GLN A 97 3.14 -6.29 -1.84
C GLN A 97 4.00 -6.77 -3.02
N LEU A 98 4.34 -5.89 -3.97
CA LEU A 98 5.27 -6.22 -5.05
C LEU A 98 6.67 -6.55 -4.54
N TYR A 99 7.16 -5.81 -3.54
CA TYR A 99 8.44 -6.09 -2.90
C TYR A 99 8.42 -7.46 -2.18
N VAL A 100 7.32 -7.78 -1.48
CA VAL A 100 7.09 -9.11 -0.87
C VAL A 100 7.17 -10.21 -1.93
N TYR A 101 6.51 -10.07 -3.08
CA TYR A 101 6.61 -11.07 -4.15
C TYR A 101 8.02 -11.18 -4.70
N ALA A 102 8.68 -10.06 -5.01
CA ALA A 102 10.05 -10.06 -5.50
C ALA A 102 10.99 -10.81 -4.55
N TRP A 103 10.90 -10.51 -3.25
CA TRP A 103 11.73 -11.16 -2.24
C TRP A 103 11.49 -12.67 -2.14
N ASN A 104 10.21 -13.09 -2.15
CA ASN A 104 9.84 -14.50 -2.05
C ASN A 104 10.12 -15.29 -3.32
N LEU A 105 10.25 -14.62 -4.47
CA LEU A 105 10.75 -15.20 -5.72
C LEU A 105 12.29 -15.29 -5.78
N GLY A 106 12.98 -14.84 -4.74
CA GLY A 106 14.44 -14.89 -4.64
C GLY A 106 15.17 -13.62 -5.07
N TYR A 107 14.46 -12.57 -5.51
CA TYR A 107 15.08 -11.29 -5.82
C TYR A 107 15.46 -10.55 -4.53
N ARG A 108 16.75 -10.26 -4.35
CA ARG A 108 17.30 -9.60 -3.15
C ARG A 108 17.50 -8.11 -3.38
N TYR A 109 16.42 -7.41 -3.71
CA TYR A 109 16.50 -5.95 -3.85
C TYR A 109 16.76 -5.29 -2.50
N PRO A 110 17.55 -4.21 -2.48
CA PRO A 110 17.78 -3.49 -1.25
C PRO A 110 16.53 -2.70 -0.85
N THR A 111 16.25 -2.65 0.46
CA THR A 111 15.04 -2.03 1.02
C THR A 111 14.87 -0.56 0.62
N TRP A 112 15.96 0.16 0.31
CA TRP A 112 15.86 1.55 -0.13
C TRP A 112 15.08 1.71 -1.45
N MET A 113 15.04 0.70 -2.32
CA MET A 113 14.21 0.74 -3.52
C MET A 113 12.71 0.82 -3.20
N LEU A 114 12.27 0.22 -2.08
CA LEU A 114 10.92 0.37 -1.56
C LEU A 114 10.74 1.73 -0.87
N LEU A 115 11.71 2.13 -0.03
CA LEU A 115 11.57 3.32 0.82
C LEU A 115 11.65 4.64 0.04
N THR A 116 12.52 4.75 -0.97
CA THR A 116 12.69 5.97 -1.76
C THR A 116 11.39 6.49 -2.38
N PRO A 117 10.62 5.69 -3.15
CA PRO A 117 9.33 6.16 -3.69
C PRO A 117 8.29 6.45 -2.61
N VAL A 118 8.32 5.75 -1.47
CA VAL A 118 7.42 6.03 -0.33
C VAL A 118 7.72 7.40 0.27
N PHE A 119 8.99 7.69 0.55
CA PHE A 119 9.40 9.00 1.08
C PHE A 119 9.18 10.12 0.06
N ALA A 120 9.48 9.89 -1.22
CA ALA A 120 9.19 10.85 -2.28
C ALA A 120 7.70 11.16 -2.36
N GLY A 121 6.84 10.13 -2.32
CA GLY A 121 5.39 10.30 -2.29
C GLY A 121 4.89 11.05 -1.06
N ALA A 122 5.48 10.79 0.12
CA ALA A 122 5.16 11.52 1.34
C ALA A 122 5.53 13.00 1.24
N VAL A 123 6.72 13.33 0.71
CA VAL A 123 7.14 14.72 0.46
C VAL A 123 6.19 15.41 -0.52
N VAL A 124 5.80 14.73 -1.60
CA VAL A 124 4.82 15.26 -2.57
C VAL A 124 3.46 15.52 -1.90
N LEU A 125 3.00 14.61 -1.04
CA LEU A 125 1.73 14.78 -0.33
C LEU A 125 1.77 15.95 0.66
N ILE A 126 2.87 16.11 1.39
CA ILE A 126 3.09 17.24 2.31
C ILE A 126 3.17 18.56 1.53
N ALA A 127 3.93 18.60 0.43
CA ALA A 127 4.05 19.78 -0.41
C ALA A 127 2.71 20.15 -1.06
N TYR A 128 1.93 19.14 -1.47
CA TYR A 128 0.56 19.34 -1.96
C TYR A 128 -0.31 19.99 -0.89
N ARG A 129 -0.30 19.46 0.34
CA ARG A 129 -1.03 20.05 1.48
C ARG A 129 -0.63 21.50 1.70
N TRP A 130 0.68 21.76 1.78
CA TRP A 130 1.20 23.11 2.00
C TRP A 130 0.70 24.09 0.93
N ARG A 131 0.76 23.68 -0.34
CA ARG A 131 0.30 24.52 -1.46
C ARG A 131 -1.21 24.78 -1.45
N THR A 132 -2.01 23.83 -0.98
CA THR A 132 -3.47 23.95 -1.02
C THR A 132 -4.07 24.63 0.20
N GLU A 133 -3.42 24.55 1.36
CA GLU A 133 -4.05 24.93 2.64
C GLU A 133 -3.31 26.06 3.39
N GLY A 134 -2.04 26.36 3.08
CA GLY A 134 -1.25 27.35 3.85
C GLY A 134 -1.04 26.92 5.31
N MET A 135 -0.06 27.49 6.01
CA MET A 135 0.08 27.21 7.45
C MET A 135 -1.00 27.97 8.21
N THR A 136 -2.05 27.27 8.64
CA THR A 136 -2.85 27.68 9.81
C THR A 136 -2.42 26.87 11.01
#